data_AF-A0A1Y4JZ26-F1
#
_entry.id   AF-A0A1Y4JZ26-F1
#
_cell.length_a   1.000
_cell.length_b   1.000
_cell.length_c   1.000
_cell.angle_alpha   90.00
_cell.angle_beta   90.00
_cell.angle_gamma   90.00
#
_symmetry.space_group_name_H-M   'P 1'
#
loop_
_entity.id
_entity.type
_entity.pdbx_description
1 polymer ?
#
loop_
_entity_poly.entity_id
_entity_poly.type
_entity_poly.pdbx_seq_one_letter_code
_entity_poly.pdbx_strand_id
1 'polypeptide(L)'
;MKPVPILMKQWLGANERTRVLPGDQWYLKFAASIFPLVQQSPLFKENDYVQKDATVSLCMYFQDVIAQTGGWKTFTESYYALYNTYLPFYRLSDSYIPDEINPEDIAFVLWTLKSHFALYGPDEYTLQDPYDKDLLDLAQEVYKLMDEEFEEAPINEEPSSFLWVMGPDLLDMPSTPLPEITPETKLSKDVEHCLEYSGGKSLLYFATYKELCKFFVEVLRWEDTPSALLPDLQYKKEFVIYANAKGMLIAHNVAAYFCEGHNPMYNAERAAAEGYKLFCRPGTCPFDLIKYGMLKGILPDVQLPFTNGKEVLQKNWDFIARYYLCEYYEGE
;
A
#
# COMPACT_ATOMS: atom_id res chain seq x y z
N MET A 1 28.41 33.02 4.39
CA MET A 1 27.11 32.36 4.64
C MET A 1 27.25 30.91 4.20
N LYS A 2 26.93 29.93 5.06
CA LYS A 2 26.77 28.55 4.59
C LYS A 2 25.63 28.54 3.56
N PRO A 3 25.74 27.81 2.44
CA PRO A 3 24.67 27.77 1.44
C PRO A 3 23.37 27.29 2.10
N VAL A 4 22.25 27.92 1.78
CA VAL A 4 20.93 27.49 2.24
C VAL A 4 20.63 26.17 1.55
N PRO A 5 20.42 25.06 2.28
CA PRO A 5 20.25 23.75 1.65
C PRO A 5 18.95 23.69 0.84
N ILE A 6 17.88 24.33 1.31
CA ILE A 6 16.57 24.35 0.66
C ILE A 6 16.22 25.77 0.23
N LEU A 7 15.92 25.96 -1.05
CA LEU A 7 15.52 27.27 -1.58
C LEU A 7 14.05 27.55 -1.25
N MET A 8 13.70 28.81 -1.01
CA MET A 8 12.30 29.23 -0.80
C MET A 8 11.37 28.73 -1.92
N LYS A 9 11.82 28.74 -3.17
CA LYS A 9 11.04 28.20 -4.30
C LYS A 9 10.68 26.72 -4.13
N GLN A 10 11.57 25.91 -3.56
CA GLN A 10 11.31 24.48 -3.31
C GLN A 10 10.30 24.30 -2.18
N TRP A 11 10.46 25.04 -1.08
CA TRP A 11 9.53 25.05 0.05
C TRP A 11 8.11 25.46 -0.36
N LEU A 12 7.98 26.55 -1.11
CA LEU A 12 6.71 27.02 -1.66
C LEU A 12 6.08 26.00 -2.61
N GLY A 13 6.90 25.35 -3.45
CA GLY A 13 6.45 24.31 -4.37
C GLY A 13 5.88 23.09 -3.65
N ALA A 14 6.53 22.62 -2.58
CA ALA A 14 6.04 21.49 -1.78
C ALA A 14 4.74 21.82 -1.03
N ASN A 15 4.57 23.09 -0.64
CA ASN A 15 3.32 23.59 -0.08
C ASN A 15 2.28 23.99 -1.15
N GLU A 16 2.53 23.71 -2.44
CA GLU A 16 1.66 24.08 -3.57
C GLU A 16 1.22 25.55 -3.60
N ARG A 17 2.07 26.46 -3.14
CA ARG A 17 1.77 27.90 -3.09
C ARG A 17 2.85 28.74 -3.74
N THR A 18 2.51 30.00 -4.01
CA THR A 18 3.41 30.97 -4.64
C THR A 18 3.76 32.14 -3.73
N ARG A 19 3.00 32.34 -2.65
CA ARG A 19 3.17 33.43 -1.70
C ARG A 19 3.93 32.95 -0.47
N VAL A 20 4.86 33.77 -0.01
CA VAL A 20 5.62 33.54 1.23
C VAL A 20 4.74 33.90 2.43
N LEU A 21 4.70 33.01 3.41
CA LEU A 21 4.06 33.23 4.71
C LEU A 21 5.09 33.69 5.74
N PRO A 22 4.67 34.40 6.82
CA PRO A 22 5.58 34.89 7.85
C PRO A 22 6.46 33.79 8.47
N GLY A 23 5.93 32.57 8.64
CA GLY A 23 6.65 31.44 9.24
C GLY A 23 7.67 30.75 8.32
N ASP A 24 7.63 30.97 7.01
CA ASP A 24 8.47 30.21 6.05
C ASP A 24 9.95 30.37 6.27
N GLN A 25 10.37 31.58 6.63
CA GLN A 25 11.78 31.85 6.86
C GLN A 25 12.28 31.13 8.12
N TRP A 26 11.38 30.82 9.07
CA TRP A 26 11.66 29.99 10.23
C TRP A 26 11.78 28.52 9.81
N TYR A 27 10.80 27.97 9.09
CA TYR A 27 10.85 26.58 8.61
C TYR A 27 12.04 26.31 7.69
N LEU A 28 12.48 27.27 6.84
CA LEU A 28 13.71 27.11 6.06
C LEU A 28 14.98 27.07 6.91
N LYS A 29 15.01 27.76 8.05
CA LYS A 29 16.13 27.69 9.00
C LYS A 29 16.12 26.37 9.74
N PHE A 30 14.94 25.91 10.16
CA PHE A 30 14.75 24.59 10.77
C PHE A 30 15.11 23.46 9.80
N ALA A 31 14.72 23.57 8.53
CA ALA A 31 15.15 22.65 7.49
C ALA A 31 16.68 22.57 7.37
N ALA A 32 17.40 23.68 7.60
CA ALA A 32 18.85 23.69 7.60
C ALA A 32 19.48 23.00 8.82
N SER A 33 18.75 22.82 9.94
CA SER A 33 19.21 22.00 11.09
C SER A 33 18.91 20.51 10.89
N ILE A 34 17.82 20.15 10.21
CA ILE A 34 17.49 18.76 9.87
C ILE A 34 18.40 18.22 8.75
N PHE A 35 18.69 19.03 7.73
CA PHE A 35 19.40 18.57 6.52
C PHE A 35 20.69 17.76 6.81
N PRO A 36 21.59 18.17 7.74
CA PRO A 36 22.77 17.38 8.08
C PRO A 36 22.49 15.99 8.65
N LEU A 37 21.37 15.80 9.37
CA LEU A 37 20.96 14.48 9.88
C LEU A 37 20.56 13.57 8.72
N VAL A 38 19.77 14.10 7.78
CA VAL A 38 19.38 13.37 6.56
C VAL A 38 20.59 13.01 5.70
N GLN A 39 21.54 13.92 5.53
CA GLN A 39 22.76 13.67 4.76
C GLN A 39 23.68 12.59 5.37
N GLN A 40 23.69 12.49 6.71
CA GLN A 40 24.48 11.50 7.43
C GLN A 40 23.76 10.16 7.56
N SER A 41 22.43 10.16 7.43
CA SER A 41 21.61 8.95 7.55
C SER A 41 21.96 7.95 6.46
N PRO A 42 22.14 6.67 6.82
CA PRO A 42 22.29 5.62 5.83
C PRO A 42 21.08 5.44 4.92
N LEU A 43 19.90 5.89 5.36
CA LEU A 43 18.64 5.80 4.61
C LEU A 43 18.66 6.68 3.36
N PHE A 44 19.34 7.83 3.38
CA PHE A 44 19.36 8.81 2.29
C PHE A 44 20.75 9.03 1.70
N LYS A 45 21.45 7.93 1.37
CA LYS A 45 22.79 7.94 0.75
C LYS A 45 22.80 8.30 -0.74
N GLU A 46 21.64 8.54 -1.35
CA GLU A 46 21.53 8.78 -2.78
C GLU A 46 22.06 10.17 -3.14
N ASN A 47 21.23 11.00 -3.77
CA ASN A 47 21.63 12.30 -4.28
C ASN A 47 21.03 13.42 -3.43
N ASP A 48 21.58 14.62 -3.64
CA ASP A 48 21.18 15.85 -2.98
C ASP A 48 19.69 16.19 -3.16
N TYR A 49 19.06 15.75 -4.26
CA TYR A 49 17.63 15.98 -4.49
C TYR A 49 16.78 15.16 -3.51
N VAL A 50 17.03 13.86 -3.35
CA VAL A 50 16.28 13.00 -2.40
C VAL A 50 16.49 13.46 -0.96
N GLN A 51 17.71 13.88 -0.60
CA GLN A 51 18.01 14.40 0.74
C GLN A 51 17.23 15.70 1.03
N LYS A 52 17.13 16.60 0.04
CA LYS A 52 16.34 17.83 0.18
C LYS A 52 14.86 17.55 0.26
N ASP A 53 14.36 16.63 -0.57
CA ASP A 53 12.96 16.22 -0.57
C ASP A 53 12.55 15.66 0.79
N ALA A 54 13.33 14.72 1.33
CA ALA A 54 13.10 14.18 2.67
C ALA A 54 13.12 15.26 3.76
N THR A 55 14.07 16.20 3.68
CA THR A 55 14.14 17.31 4.63
C THR A 55 12.92 18.24 4.54
N VAL A 56 12.44 18.51 3.32
CA VAL A 56 11.23 19.31 3.10
C VAL A 56 10.00 18.61 3.67
N SER A 57 9.81 17.32 3.39
CA SER A 57 8.67 16.54 3.87
C SER A 57 8.63 16.44 5.40
N LEU A 58 9.80 16.28 6.05
CA LEU A 58 9.90 16.34 7.50
C LEU A 58 9.51 17.72 8.07
N CYS A 59 9.90 18.80 7.39
CA CYS A 59 9.49 20.16 7.80
C CYS A 59 8.00 20.41 7.54
N MET A 60 7.43 19.83 6.49
CA MET A 60 5.99 19.91 6.20
C MET A 60 5.18 19.17 7.26
N TYR A 61 5.60 17.97 7.67
CA TYR A 61 5.02 17.27 8.81
C TYR A 61 4.96 18.18 10.05
N PHE A 62 6.09 18.78 10.40
CA PHE A 62 6.16 19.63 11.59
C PHE A 62 5.27 20.87 11.46
N GLN A 63 5.26 21.52 10.29
CA GLN A 63 4.35 22.64 10.01
C GLN A 63 2.87 22.24 10.20
N ASP A 64 2.48 21.09 9.66
CA ASP A 64 1.10 20.61 9.72
C ASP A 64 0.68 20.24 11.15
N VAL A 65 1.57 19.63 11.94
CA VAL A 65 1.32 19.33 13.36
C VAL A 65 1.13 20.62 14.16
N ILE A 66 2.05 21.59 14.01
CA ILE A 66 1.96 22.89 14.70
C ILE A 66 0.68 23.65 14.32
N ALA A 67 0.30 23.61 13.05
CA ALA A 67 -0.90 24.27 12.56
C ALA A 67 -2.19 23.45 12.79
N GLN A 68 -2.08 22.18 13.18
CA GLN A 68 -3.17 21.21 13.33
C GLN A 68 -4.09 21.15 12.09
N THR A 69 -3.48 21.23 10.90
CA THR A 69 -4.18 21.28 9.61
C THR A 69 -3.26 20.77 8.49
N GLY A 70 -3.73 20.78 7.24
CA GLY A 70 -2.93 20.38 6.08
C GLY A 70 -2.99 18.89 5.76
N GLY A 71 -2.03 18.42 4.96
CA GLY A 71 -2.00 17.05 4.46
C GLY A 71 -1.81 16.01 5.56
N TRP A 72 -1.00 16.29 6.59
CA TRP A 72 -0.84 15.36 7.71
C TRP A 72 -2.15 15.12 8.47
N LYS A 73 -2.84 16.21 8.81
CA LYS A 73 -4.13 16.15 9.51
C LYS A 73 -5.18 15.43 8.67
N THR A 74 -5.25 15.75 7.38
CA THR A 74 -6.16 15.08 6.44
C THR A 74 -5.89 13.57 6.38
N PHE A 75 -4.63 13.17 6.23
CA PHE A 75 -4.25 11.75 6.21
C PHE A 75 -4.63 11.03 7.51
N THR A 76 -4.23 11.56 8.67
CA THR A 76 -4.45 10.91 9.97
C THR A 76 -5.93 10.81 10.33
N GLU A 77 -6.76 11.81 9.99
CA GLU A 77 -8.21 11.75 10.18
C GLU A 77 -8.88 10.72 9.27
N SER A 78 -8.55 10.69 7.98
CA SER A 78 -9.04 9.68 7.05
C SER A 78 -8.61 8.27 7.46
N TYR A 79 -7.36 8.12 7.91
CA TYR A 79 -6.85 6.84 8.38
C TYR A 79 -7.56 6.38 9.67
N TYR A 80 -7.77 7.28 10.63
CA TYR A 80 -8.53 6.98 11.84
C TYR A 80 -9.98 6.61 11.56
N ALA A 81 -10.65 7.33 10.67
CA ALA A 81 -12.01 7.02 10.28
C ALA A 81 -12.16 5.60 9.70
N LEU A 82 -11.13 5.11 8.99
CA LEU A 82 -11.15 3.80 8.34
C LEU A 82 -10.66 2.66 9.25
N TYR A 83 -9.58 2.85 10.00
CA TYR A 83 -8.90 1.79 10.76
C TYR A 83 -8.99 1.91 12.27
N ASN A 84 -9.60 2.99 12.79
CA ASN A 84 -9.71 3.28 14.22
C ASN A 84 -8.33 3.27 14.94
N THR A 85 -7.32 3.79 14.26
CA THR A 85 -5.96 4.09 14.73
C THR A 85 -5.40 5.18 13.83
N TYR A 86 -4.33 5.89 14.21
CA TYR A 86 -3.84 7.06 13.46
C TYR A 86 -2.78 6.75 12.40
N LEU A 87 -2.11 5.60 12.52
CA LEU A 87 -1.02 5.22 11.62
C LEU A 87 -1.06 3.72 11.27
N PRO A 88 -0.58 3.35 10.07
CA PRO A 88 -0.28 1.97 9.74
C PRO A 88 1.00 1.50 10.44
N PHE A 89 1.15 0.18 10.52
CA PHE A 89 2.35 -0.54 10.98
C PHE A 89 2.65 -0.44 12.47
N TYR A 90 2.69 0.77 13.03
CA TYR A 90 3.18 1.05 14.38
C TYR A 90 2.12 0.78 15.45
N ARG A 91 2.55 0.19 16.57
CA ARG A 91 1.69 0.03 17.74
C ARG A 91 1.76 1.30 18.57
N LEU A 92 0.73 2.13 18.44
CA LEU A 92 0.62 3.37 19.20
C LEU A 92 0.37 3.08 20.69
N SER A 93 1.13 3.73 21.56
CA SER A 93 1.02 3.61 23.01
C SER A 93 0.30 4.81 23.62
N ASP A 94 0.07 4.81 24.93
CA ASP A 94 -0.54 5.97 25.63
C ASP A 94 0.33 7.25 25.55
N SER A 95 1.59 7.12 25.14
CA SER A 95 2.47 8.27 24.85
C SER A 95 2.21 8.92 23.49
N TYR A 96 1.46 8.26 22.60
CA TYR A 96 1.11 8.83 21.30
C TYR A 96 -0.02 9.84 21.49
N ILE A 97 0.28 11.11 21.23
CA ILE A 97 -0.71 12.18 21.35
C ILE A 97 -1.06 12.66 19.94
N PRO A 98 -2.31 12.45 19.48
CA PRO A 98 -2.77 13.02 18.21
C PRO A 98 -2.62 14.53 18.24
N ASP A 99 -2.26 15.12 17.10
CA ASP A 99 -2.01 16.57 16.94
C ASP A 99 -0.77 17.11 17.69
N GLU A 100 0.07 16.23 18.25
CA GLU A 100 1.43 16.53 18.70
C GLU A 100 2.48 15.82 17.83
N ILE A 101 3.76 16.11 18.05
CA ILE A 101 4.85 15.41 17.37
C ILE A 101 5.04 14.01 17.97
N ASN A 102 5.16 12.99 17.11
CA ASN A 102 5.42 11.62 17.54
C ASN A 102 6.55 10.99 16.71
N PRO A 103 7.47 10.20 17.30
CA PRO A 103 8.49 9.47 16.55
C PRO A 103 7.90 8.54 15.47
N GLU A 104 6.74 7.91 15.75
CA GLU A 104 6.03 7.03 14.83
C GLU A 104 5.53 7.77 13.58
N ASP A 105 5.07 9.01 13.73
CA ASP A 105 4.63 9.85 12.61
C ASP A 105 5.81 10.17 11.69
N ILE A 106 6.94 10.56 12.28
CA ILE A 106 8.18 10.86 11.55
C ILE A 106 8.67 9.61 10.82
N ALA A 107 8.66 8.45 11.48
CA ALA A 107 9.02 7.18 10.86
C ALA A 107 8.09 6.85 9.69
N PHE A 108 6.79 7.14 9.79
CA PHE A 108 5.86 6.96 8.68
C PHE A 108 6.16 7.91 7.50
N VAL A 109 6.45 9.18 7.75
CA VAL A 109 6.86 10.14 6.71
C VAL A 109 8.15 9.68 6.01
N LEU A 110 9.11 9.13 6.76
CA LEU A 110 10.32 8.55 6.16
C LEU A 110 10.01 7.31 5.32
N TRP A 111 9.04 6.49 5.75
CA TRP A 111 8.60 5.32 5.00
C TRP A 111 7.94 5.72 3.68
N THR A 112 7.07 6.74 3.63
CA THR A 112 6.43 7.19 2.38
C THR A 112 7.43 7.70 1.35
N LEU A 113 8.56 8.26 1.79
CA LEU A 113 9.66 8.71 0.93
C LEU A 113 10.51 7.57 0.35
N LYS A 114 10.36 6.34 0.84
CA LYS A 114 11.14 5.16 0.41
C LYS A 114 10.28 4.04 -0.16
N SER A 115 8.99 4.05 0.14
CA SER A 115 8.00 3.12 -0.34
C SER A 115 7.13 3.79 -1.39
N HIS A 116 7.38 3.54 -2.67
CA HIS A 116 6.62 4.13 -3.76
C HIS A 116 5.81 3.07 -4.47
N PHE A 117 4.55 3.38 -4.77
CA PHE A 117 3.73 2.56 -5.66
C PHE A 117 4.17 2.71 -7.13
N ALA A 118 3.71 1.78 -7.97
CA ALA A 118 4.06 1.76 -9.39
C ALA A 118 3.38 2.91 -10.16
N LEU A 119 4.17 3.83 -10.74
CA LEU A 119 3.66 4.96 -11.53
C LEU A 119 3.61 4.70 -13.05
N TYR A 120 4.67 4.13 -13.63
CA TYR A 120 4.77 3.95 -15.09
C TYR A 120 4.72 2.49 -15.52
N GLY A 121 5.14 1.56 -14.66
CA GLY A 121 5.14 0.13 -14.93
C GLY A 121 4.88 -0.70 -13.68
N PRO A 122 4.24 -1.88 -13.80
CA PRO A 122 3.79 -2.66 -12.65
C PRO A 122 4.94 -3.17 -11.77
N ASP A 123 6.17 -3.21 -12.28
CA ASP A 123 7.37 -3.66 -11.56
C ASP A 123 8.20 -2.51 -10.96
N GLU A 124 7.76 -1.25 -11.08
CA GLU A 124 8.52 -0.06 -10.66
C GLU A 124 8.19 0.45 -9.25
N TYR A 125 7.64 -0.39 -8.38
CA TYR A 125 7.36 -0.04 -6.98
C TYR A 125 8.57 -0.34 -6.07
N THR A 126 8.66 0.35 -4.94
CA THR A 126 9.68 0.12 -3.90
C THR A 126 9.04 -0.22 -2.56
N LEU A 127 9.72 -1.05 -1.76
CA LEU A 127 9.28 -1.49 -0.44
C LEU A 127 10.34 -1.13 0.59
N GLN A 128 9.98 -0.29 1.56
CA GLN A 128 10.80 -0.01 2.73
C GLN A 128 10.23 -0.78 3.94
N ASP A 129 11.12 -1.38 4.74
CA ASP A 129 10.75 -1.91 6.04
C ASP A 129 10.42 -0.73 6.99
N PRO A 130 9.17 -0.61 7.50
CA PRO A 130 8.81 0.48 8.43
C PRO A 130 9.54 0.37 9.78
N TYR A 131 10.14 -0.78 10.08
CA TYR A 131 10.95 -1.01 11.27
C TYR A 131 12.46 -1.04 11.00
N ASP A 132 12.88 -0.56 9.81
CA ASP A 132 14.30 -0.44 9.49
C ASP A 132 15.04 0.38 10.54
N LYS A 133 16.22 -0.10 10.94
CA LYS A 133 16.99 0.51 12.02
C LYS A 133 17.40 1.94 11.68
N ASP A 134 17.87 2.19 10.46
CA ASP A 134 18.38 3.50 10.06
C ASP A 134 17.21 4.50 9.88
N LEU A 135 16.04 4.00 9.49
CA LEU A 135 14.79 4.77 9.47
C LEU A 135 14.37 5.20 10.87
N LEU A 136 14.29 4.27 11.83
CA LEU A 136 13.88 4.57 13.20
C LEU A 136 14.89 5.45 13.93
N ASP A 137 16.20 5.21 13.74
CA ASP A 137 17.26 6.04 14.31
C ASP A 137 17.15 7.49 13.77
N LEU A 138 16.93 7.67 12.46
CA LEU A 138 16.72 9.01 11.88
C LEU A 138 15.45 9.67 12.41
N ALA A 139 14.34 8.93 12.49
CA ALA A 139 13.08 9.45 13.02
C ALA A 139 13.25 9.98 14.46
N GLN A 140 14.00 9.24 15.29
CA GLN A 140 14.25 9.63 16.67
C GLN A 140 15.16 10.86 16.81
N GLU A 141 16.17 11.03 15.94
CA GLU A 141 17.02 12.22 15.95
C GLU A 141 16.28 13.46 15.45
N VAL A 142 15.43 13.30 14.44
CA VAL A 142 14.57 14.38 13.93
C VAL A 142 13.53 14.79 14.97
N TYR A 143 12.92 13.82 15.66
CA TYR A 143 11.99 14.08 16.77
C TYR A 143 12.59 15.00 17.82
N LYS A 144 13.84 14.75 18.25
CA LYS A 144 14.52 15.59 19.26
C LYS A 144 14.64 17.04 18.81
N LEU A 145 14.97 17.28 17.54
CA LEU A 145 15.04 18.64 17.00
C LEU A 145 13.66 19.31 16.95
N MET A 146 12.61 18.55 16.60
CA MET A 146 11.25 19.07 16.58
C MET A 146 10.77 19.40 17.99
N ASP A 147 11.06 18.55 18.97
CA ASP A 147 10.70 18.73 20.39
C ASP A 147 11.36 19.98 20.99
N GLU A 148 12.66 20.20 20.71
CA GLU A 148 13.39 21.39 21.15
C GLU A 148 12.81 22.70 20.60
N GLU A 149 12.20 22.68 19.42
CA GLU A 149 11.71 23.85 18.70
C GLU A 149 10.17 23.95 18.71
N PHE A 150 9.46 22.99 19.30
CA PHE A 150 7.99 22.85 19.22
C PHE A 150 7.25 24.10 19.67
N GLU A 151 7.65 24.67 20.81
CA GLU A 151 7.02 25.86 21.40
C GLU A 151 7.32 27.16 20.63
N GLU A 152 8.42 27.19 19.85
CA GLU A 152 8.87 28.38 19.12
C GLU A 152 8.45 28.34 17.63
N ALA A 153 7.96 27.20 17.16
CA ALA A 153 7.56 27.00 15.78
C ALA A 153 6.32 27.87 15.44
N PRO A 154 6.39 28.71 14.38
CA PRO A 154 5.27 29.57 14.03
C PRO A 154 4.16 28.78 13.33
N ILE A 155 2.91 29.10 13.66
CA ILE A 155 1.73 28.62 12.95
C ILE A 155 1.64 29.32 11.59
N ASN A 156 1.58 28.53 10.52
CA ASN A 156 1.24 29.00 9.18
C ASN A 156 -0.26 28.82 8.93
N GLU A 157 -0.99 29.91 8.68
CA GLU A 157 -2.47 29.88 8.54
C GLU A 157 -2.96 29.22 7.24
N GLU A 158 -2.16 29.23 6.17
CA GLU A 158 -2.51 28.50 4.94
C GLU A 158 -2.05 27.03 5.08
N PRO A 159 -2.97 26.05 4.93
CA PRO A 159 -2.64 24.64 5.05
C PRO A 159 -1.72 24.19 3.92
N SER A 160 -0.91 23.17 4.19
CA SER A 160 -0.18 22.46 3.14
C SER A 160 -1.14 21.67 2.22
N SER A 161 -0.63 21.19 1.09
CA SER A 161 -1.41 20.38 0.15
C SER A 161 -1.91 19.10 0.81
N PHE A 162 -3.18 18.77 0.63
CA PHE A 162 -3.75 17.52 1.14
C PHE A 162 -3.15 16.25 0.47
N LEU A 163 -2.36 16.41 -0.58
CA LEU A 163 -1.77 15.31 -1.36
C LEU A 163 -0.34 14.93 -0.94
N TRP A 164 0.32 15.72 -0.09
CA TRP A 164 1.77 15.56 0.12
C TRP A 164 2.14 14.26 0.86
N VAL A 165 1.27 13.76 1.75
CA VAL A 165 1.46 12.47 2.44
C VAL A 165 1.05 11.32 1.53
N MET A 166 -0.21 11.34 1.10
CA MET A 166 -0.80 10.42 0.13
C MET A 166 -2.13 11.00 -0.38
N GLY A 167 -2.59 10.54 -1.54
CA GLY A 167 -3.91 10.88 -2.07
C GLY A 167 -5.03 10.42 -1.14
N PRO A 168 -5.92 11.30 -0.65
CA PRO A 168 -7.05 10.91 0.19
C PRO A 168 -8.00 9.92 -0.50
N ASP A 169 -8.05 9.95 -1.83
CA ASP A 169 -8.83 9.04 -2.66
C ASP A 169 -8.50 7.56 -2.40
N LEU A 170 -7.25 7.24 -2.02
CA LEU A 170 -6.85 5.88 -1.67
C LEU A 170 -7.51 5.36 -0.39
N LEU A 171 -7.77 6.25 0.57
CA LEU A 171 -8.45 5.92 1.84
C LEU A 171 -9.97 6.04 1.69
N ASP A 172 -10.45 6.99 0.89
CA ASP A 172 -11.87 7.19 0.62
C ASP A 172 -12.48 6.09 -0.27
N MET A 173 -11.64 5.35 -1.00
CA MET A 173 -12.10 4.27 -1.86
C MET A 173 -12.88 3.21 -1.03
N PRO A 174 -14.16 2.97 -1.33
CA PRO A 174 -14.98 2.11 -0.49
C PRO A 174 -14.55 0.65 -0.62
N SER A 175 -14.38 -0.04 0.52
CA SER A 175 -14.21 -1.50 0.50
C SER A 175 -15.56 -2.17 0.28
N THR A 176 -15.70 -2.98 -0.77
CA THR A 176 -16.94 -3.70 -1.02
C THR A 176 -16.92 -5.07 -0.31
N PRO A 177 -18.02 -5.52 0.30
CA PRO A 177 -18.09 -6.87 0.84
C PRO A 177 -17.82 -7.91 -0.24
N LEU A 178 -17.22 -9.05 0.15
CA LEU A 178 -17.06 -10.16 -0.77
C LEU A 178 -18.42 -10.58 -1.34
N PRO A 179 -18.51 -10.87 -2.64
CA PRO A 179 -19.73 -11.36 -3.27
C PRO A 179 -20.03 -12.81 -2.87
N GLU A 180 -20.50 -13.00 -1.65
CA GLU A 180 -20.84 -14.32 -1.11
C GLU A 180 -22.09 -14.90 -1.78
N ILE A 181 -22.06 -16.22 -2.03
CA ILE A 181 -23.18 -16.96 -2.60
C ILE A 181 -24.13 -17.36 -1.48
N THR A 182 -25.35 -16.82 -1.52
CA THR A 182 -26.45 -17.21 -0.63
C THR A 182 -27.46 -18.10 -1.36
N PRO A 183 -28.35 -18.84 -0.67
CA PRO A 183 -29.38 -19.66 -1.31
C PRO A 183 -30.33 -18.88 -2.25
N GLU A 184 -30.51 -17.59 -2.01
CA GLU A 184 -31.35 -16.69 -2.82
C GLU A 184 -30.58 -16.05 -3.99
N THR A 185 -29.26 -16.23 -4.04
CA THR A 185 -28.43 -15.63 -5.07
C THR A 185 -28.71 -16.30 -6.42
N LYS A 186 -29.12 -15.51 -7.41
CA LYS A 186 -29.26 -16.00 -8.78
C LYS A 186 -27.88 -16.09 -9.43
N LEU A 187 -27.38 -17.30 -9.58
CA LEU A 187 -26.06 -17.55 -10.14
C LEU A 187 -26.08 -17.52 -11.68
N SER A 188 -24.92 -17.20 -12.27
CA SER A 188 -24.72 -17.45 -13.69
C SER A 188 -24.49 -18.94 -13.92
N LYS A 189 -24.76 -19.43 -15.15
CA LYS A 189 -24.52 -20.84 -15.50
C LYS A 189 -23.07 -21.26 -15.27
N ASP A 190 -22.11 -20.37 -15.56
CA ASP A 190 -20.69 -20.67 -15.34
C ASP A 190 -20.38 -20.87 -13.85
N VAL A 191 -20.99 -20.07 -12.97
CA VAL A 191 -20.82 -20.23 -11.52
C VAL A 191 -21.48 -21.52 -11.03
N GLU A 192 -22.70 -21.83 -11.50
CA GLU A 192 -23.37 -23.10 -11.19
C GLU A 192 -22.49 -24.31 -11.58
N HIS A 193 -21.99 -24.33 -12.82
CA HIS A 193 -21.10 -25.38 -13.31
C HIS A 193 -19.77 -25.46 -12.53
N CYS A 194 -19.18 -24.32 -12.16
CA CYS A 194 -17.99 -24.27 -11.31
C CYS A 194 -18.23 -24.98 -9.97
N LEU A 195 -19.34 -24.67 -9.30
CA LEU A 195 -19.68 -25.21 -7.98
C LEU A 195 -20.03 -26.69 -8.06
N GLU A 196 -20.79 -27.11 -9.08
CA GLU A 196 -21.09 -28.54 -9.30
C GLU A 196 -19.80 -29.34 -9.51
N TYR A 197 -18.87 -28.83 -10.32
CA TYR A 197 -17.59 -29.48 -10.61
C TYR A 197 -16.68 -29.55 -9.37
N SER A 198 -16.62 -28.49 -8.57
CA SER A 198 -15.70 -28.40 -7.42
C SER A 198 -16.24 -29.06 -6.14
N GLY A 199 -17.50 -29.49 -6.16
CA GLY A 199 -18.22 -29.96 -4.96
C GLY A 199 -18.52 -28.81 -3.99
N GLY A 200 -18.89 -27.64 -4.51
CA GLY A 200 -19.29 -26.46 -3.76
C GLY A 200 -18.15 -25.52 -3.34
N LYS A 201 -16.91 -25.74 -3.79
CA LYS A 201 -15.77 -24.86 -3.48
C LYS A 201 -15.73 -23.67 -4.42
N SER A 202 -15.52 -22.48 -3.87
CA SER A 202 -15.45 -21.23 -4.65
C SER A 202 -14.17 -21.09 -5.46
N LEU A 203 -13.06 -21.70 -5.01
CA LEU A 203 -11.78 -21.65 -5.71
C LEU A 203 -11.49 -22.95 -6.45
N LEU A 204 -11.16 -22.83 -7.73
CA LEU A 204 -10.71 -23.92 -8.59
C LEU A 204 -9.29 -23.64 -9.09
N TYR A 205 -8.51 -24.70 -9.26
CA TYR A 205 -7.07 -24.63 -9.47
C TYR A 205 -6.67 -25.43 -10.71
N PHE A 206 -5.95 -24.80 -11.65
CA PHE A 206 -5.48 -25.44 -12.88
C PHE A 206 -4.01 -25.15 -13.11
N ALA A 207 -3.19 -26.18 -13.32
CA ALA A 207 -1.74 -26.00 -13.47
C ALA A 207 -1.37 -25.42 -14.83
N THR A 208 -2.11 -25.80 -15.88
CA THR A 208 -1.78 -25.44 -17.26
C THR A 208 -2.98 -24.84 -18.00
N TYR A 209 -2.70 -24.03 -19.02
CA TYR A 209 -3.74 -23.48 -19.89
C TYR A 209 -4.55 -24.58 -20.60
N LYS A 210 -3.90 -25.72 -20.91
CA LYS A 210 -4.58 -26.88 -21.50
C LYS A 210 -5.66 -27.46 -20.56
N GLU A 211 -5.35 -27.56 -19.27
CA GLU A 211 -6.33 -28.01 -18.26
C GLU A 211 -7.47 -27.00 -18.11
N LEU A 212 -7.14 -25.71 -18.12
CA LEU A 212 -8.12 -24.62 -18.07
C LEU A 212 -9.07 -24.64 -19.28
N CYS A 213 -8.55 -24.76 -20.51
CA CYS A 213 -9.37 -24.87 -21.72
C CYS A 213 -10.27 -26.10 -21.70
N LYS A 214 -9.73 -27.24 -21.23
CA LYS A 214 -10.53 -28.46 -21.06
C LYS A 214 -11.71 -28.21 -20.11
N PHE A 215 -11.48 -27.49 -19.02
CA PHE A 215 -12.54 -27.08 -18.10
C PHE A 215 -13.58 -26.15 -18.77
N PHE A 216 -13.15 -25.14 -19.51
CA PHE A 216 -14.08 -24.24 -20.24
C PHE A 216 -15.01 -25.00 -21.21
N VAL A 217 -14.46 -25.94 -21.99
CA VAL A 217 -15.26 -26.69 -22.97
C VAL A 217 -16.10 -27.78 -22.30
N GLU A 218 -15.47 -28.63 -21.48
CA GLU A 218 -16.14 -29.82 -20.95
C GLU A 218 -17.07 -29.53 -19.78
N VAL A 219 -16.80 -28.49 -18.99
CA VAL A 219 -17.58 -28.13 -17.80
C VAL A 219 -18.43 -26.90 -18.08
N LEU A 220 -17.82 -25.78 -18.49
CA LEU A 220 -18.56 -24.54 -18.71
C LEU A 220 -19.38 -24.52 -20.02
N ARG A 221 -19.15 -25.48 -20.93
CA ARG A 221 -19.82 -25.60 -22.23
C ARG A 221 -19.57 -24.41 -23.15
N TRP A 222 -18.40 -23.78 -23.02
CA TRP A 222 -17.95 -22.75 -23.95
C TRP A 222 -17.62 -23.36 -25.31
N GLU A 223 -17.61 -22.52 -26.36
CA GLU A 223 -17.29 -22.97 -27.72
C GLU A 223 -15.82 -23.43 -27.79
N ASP A 224 -15.57 -24.57 -28.43
CA ASP A 224 -14.22 -25.12 -28.64
C ASP A 224 -13.54 -24.43 -29.83
N THR A 225 -13.35 -23.11 -29.71
CA THR A 225 -12.58 -22.30 -30.66
C THR A 225 -11.51 -21.50 -29.94
N PRO A 226 -10.31 -21.30 -30.54
CA PRO A 226 -9.23 -20.56 -29.88
C PRO A 226 -9.61 -19.16 -29.40
N SER A 227 -10.52 -18.48 -30.10
CA SER A 227 -11.01 -17.14 -29.74
C SER A 227 -11.94 -17.13 -28.52
N ALA A 228 -12.67 -18.23 -28.27
CA ALA A 228 -13.62 -18.33 -27.16
C ALA A 228 -12.95 -18.75 -25.83
N LEU A 229 -11.69 -19.17 -25.86
CA LEU A 229 -11.00 -19.80 -24.72
C LEU A 229 -9.96 -18.90 -24.04
N LEU A 230 -10.10 -17.57 -24.17
CA LEU A 230 -9.20 -16.58 -23.56
C LEU A 230 -7.73 -16.73 -24.03
N PRO A 231 -7.44 -16.51 -25.33
CA PRO A 231 -6.13 -16.76 -25.92
C PRO A 231 -4.97 -15.98 -25.28
N ASP A 232 -5.25 -14.87 -24.61
CA ASP A 232 -4.24 -14.08 -23.88
C ASP A 232 -3.62 -14.85 -22.69
N LEU A 233 -4.29 -15.90 -22.23
CA LEU A 233 -3.83 -16.77 -21.14
C LEU A 233 -2.95 -17.93 -21.63
N GLN A 234 -2.74 -18.11 -22.94
CA GLN A 234 -2.11 -19.30 -23.51
C GLN A 234 -0.68 -19.58 -23.01
N TYR A 235 0.05 -18.54 -22.62
CA TYR A 235 1.42 -18.62 -22.11
C TYR A 235 1.50 -18.50 -20.58
N LYS A 236 0.35 -18.47 -19.90
CA LYS A 236 0.24 -18.37 -18.46
C LYS A 236 0.00 -19.77 -17.86
N LYS A 237 0.18 -19.89 -16.55
CA LYS A 237 0.06 -21.15 -15.80
C LYS A 237 -0.49 -20.89 -14.41
N GLU A 238 -0.71 -21.95 -13.63
CA GLU A 238 -1.04 -21.85 -12.20
C GLU A 238 -2.22 -20.92 -11.94
N PHE A 239 -3.35 -21.26 -12.56
CA PHE A 239 -4.56 -20.49 -12.57
C PHE A 239 -5.39 -20.72 -11.31
N VAL A 240 -6.05 -19.65 -10.88
CA VAL A 240 -7.09 -19.67 -9.85
C VAL A 240 -8.35 -19.11 -10.47
N ILE A 241 -9.41 -19.90 -10.48
CA ILE A 241 -10.77 -19.42 -10.76
C ILE A 241 -11.44 -19.14 -9.43
N TYR A 242 -12.03 -17.95 -9.28
CA TYR A 242 -12.92 -17.62 -8.17
C TYR A 242 -14.35 -17.49 -8.68
N ALA A 243 -15.17 -18.49 -8.36
CA ALA A 243 -16.61 -18.49 -8.62
C ALA A 243 -17.33 -17.87 -7.42
N ASN A 244 -18.05 -16.78 -7.66
CA ASN A 244 -18.70 -15.97 -6.63
C ASN A 244 -20.07 -15.44 -7.11
N ALA A 245 -20.77 -14.66 -6.28
CA ALA A 245 -22.12 -14.19 -6.59
C ALA A 245 -22.19 -13.23 -7.80
N LYS A 246 -21.11 -12.52 -8.13
CA LYS A 246 -21.03 -11.63 -9.30
C LYS A 246 -20.70 -12.38 -10.59
N GLY A 247 -20.03 -13.53 -10.49
CA GLY A 247 -19.59 -14.30 -11.65
C GLY A 247 -18.31 -15.07 -11.38
N MET A 248 -17.48 -15.18 -12.41
CA MET A 248 -16.22 -15.92 -12.39
C MET A 248 -15.05 -14.97 -12.63
N LEU A 249 -14.11 -14.92 -11.70
CA LEU A 249 -12.82 -14.22 -11.86
C LEU A 249 -11.72 -15.24 -12.15
N ILE A 250 -10.73 -14.85 -12.94
CA ILE A 250 -9.60 -15.72 -13.29
C ILE A 250 -8.30 -14.96 -13.00
N ALA A 251 -7.42 -15.59 -12.23
CA ALA A 251 -6.06 -15.15 -12.01
C ALA A 251 -5.06 -16.21 -12.51
N HIS A 252 -3.83 -15.80 -12.79
CA HIS A 252 -2.77 -16.68 -13.30
C HIS A 252 -1.47 -16.46 -12.54
N ASN A 253 -0.58 -17.45 -12.51
CA ASN A 253 0.72 -17.41 -11.82
C ASN A 253 0.63 -17.14 -10.31
N VAL A 254 -0.56 -17.34 -9.71
CA VAL A 254 -0.83 -17.03 -8.29
C VAL A 254 -1.30 -18.25 -7.50
N ALA A 255 -1.63 -19.38 -8.14
CA ALA A 255 -2.13 -20.56 -7.43
C ALA A 255 -1.17 -21.07 -6.35
N ALA A 256 0.14 -20.90 -6.53
CA ALA A 256 1.14 -21.32 -5.55
C ALA A 256 1.00 -20.64 -4.18
N TYR A 257 0.26 -19.52 -4.09
CA TYR A 257 0.15 -18.72 -2.86
C TYR A 257 -1.02 -19.13 -1.96
N PHE A 258 -2.01 -19.86 -2.48
CA PHE A 258 -3.24 -20.20 -1.77
C PHE A 258 -3.14 -21.54 -1.05
N CYS A 259 -3.07 -21.53 0.28
CA CYS A 259 -2.98 -22.72 1.12
C CYS A 259 -4.37 -23.38 1.29
N GLU A 260 -4.74 -24.25 0.35
CA GLU A 260 -5.94 -25.07 0.44
C GLU A 260 -5.63 -26.55 0.19
N GLY A 261 -6.33 -27.45 0.90
CA GLY A 261 -6.09 -28.90 0.79
C GLY A 261 -6.34 -29.47 -0.60
N HIS A 262 -7.20 -28.84 -1.42
CA HIS A 262 -7.46 -29.24 -2.81
C HIS A 262 -6.63 -28.45 -3.83
N ASN A 263 -5.70 -27.59 -3.40
CA ASN A 263 -4.77 -26.90 -4.29
C ASN A 263 -3.45 -27.67 -4.40
N PRO A 264 -3.21 -28.45 -5.48
CA PRO A 264 -1.98 -29.21 -5.63
C PRO A 264 -0.74 -28.35 -5.93
N MET A 265 -0.92 -27.06 -6.22
CA MET A 265 0.16 -26.15 -6.62
C MET A 265 0.71 -25.29 -5.48
N TYR A 266 0.04 -25.29 -4.32
CA TYR A 266 0.46 -24.50 -3.18
C TYR A 266 1.92 -24.80 -2.79
N ASN A 267 2.68 -23.73 -2.56
CA ASN A 267 4.08 -23.81 -2.17
C ASN A 267 4.39 -22.70 -1.15
N ALA A 268 4.60 -23.10 0.10
CA ALA A 268 4.85 -22.18 1.21
C ALA A 268 6.09 -21.29 0.98
N GLU A 269 7.18 -21.86 0.45
CA GLU A 269 8.42 -21.10 0.20
C GLU A 269 8.22 -20.03 -0.87
N ARG A 270 7.50 -20.35 -1.94
CA ARG A 270 7.19 -19.39 -3.01
C ARG A 270 6.16 -18.36 -2.57
N ALA A 271 5.18 -18.75 -1.76
CA ALA A 271 4.25 -17.82 -1.13
C ALA A 271 4.99 -16.81 -0.24
N ALA A 272 5.96 -17.28 0.54
CA ALA A 272 6.83 -16.43 1.36
C ALA A 272 7.74 -15.52 0.52
N ALA A 273 8.30 -16.02 -0.59
CA ALA A 273 9.24 -15.26 -1.40
C ALA A 273 8.58 -14.26 -2.36
N GLU A 274 7.38 -14.57 -2.86
CA GLU A 274 6.76 -13.82 -3.96
C GLU A 274 5.30 -13.40 -3.72
N GLY A 275 4.64 -13.94 -2.70
CA GLY A 275 3.22 -13.73 -2.49
C GLY A 275 2.83 -12.27 -2.22
N TYR A 276 3.75 -11.45 -1.68
CA TYR A 276 3.49 -10.02 -1.45
C TYR A 276 3.18 -9.25 -2.74
N LYS A 277 3.59 -9.77 -3.91
CA LYS A 277 3.28 -9.19 -5.22
C LYS A 277 1.77 -9.10 -5.46
N LEU A 278 0.97 -9.96 -4.81
CA LEU A 278 -0.50 -9.83 -4.83
C LEU A 278 -0.95 -8.44 -4.36
N PHE A 279 -0.29 -7.89 -3.34
CA PHE A 279 -0.68 -6.64 -2.69
C PHE A 279 0.04 -5.42 -3.25
N CYS A 280 1.17 -5.63 -3.94
CA CYS A 280 2.07 -4.53 -4.32
C CYS A 280 2.20 -4.31 -5.83
N ARG A 281 1.81 -5.30 -6.65
CA ARG A 281 1.98 -5.24 -8.11
C ARG A 281 0.61 -5.15 -8.80
N PRO A 282 0.29 -3.99 -9.40
CA PRO A 282 -0.92 -3.79 -10.21
C PRO A 282 -1.17 -4.90 -11.24
N GLY A 283 -2.43 -5.31 -11.37
CA GLY A 283 -2.88 -6.32 -12.35
C GLY A 283 -2.46 -7.76 -12.08
N THR A 284 -1.82 -8.06 -10.94
CA THR A 284 -1.36 -9.43 -10.63
C THR A 284 -2.51 -10.39 -10.33
N CYS A 285 -3.52 -9.92 -9.60
CA CYS A 285 -4.63 -10.73 -9.11
C CYS A 285 -5.85 -9.83 -8.90
N PRO A 286 -7.07 -10.27 -9.29
CA PRO A 286 -8.29 -9.54 -8.97
C PRO A 286 -8.41 -9.29 -7.46
N PHE A 287 -8.77 -8.07 -7.05
CA PHE A 287 -8.75 -7.70 -5.64
C PHE A 287 -9.73 -8.52 -4.79
N ASP A 288 -10.91 -8.86 -5.32
CA ASP A 288 -11.88 -9.75 -4.64
C ASP A 288 -11.28 -11.13 -4.31
N LEU A 289 -10.34 -11.64 -5.12
CA LEU A 289 -9.63 -12.89 -4.83
C LEU A 289 -8.55 -12.72 -3.74
N ILE A 290 -7.85 -11.58 -3.72
CA ILE A 290 -6.90 -11.25 -2.63
C ILE A 290 -7.66 -11.14 -1.31
N LYS A 291 -8.76 -10.38 -1.30
CA LYS A 291 -9.64 -10.20 -0.14
C LYS A 291 -10.21 -11.54 0.33
N TYR A 292 -10.67 -12.40 -0.57
CA TYR A 292 -11.10 -13.76 -0.25
C TYR A 292 -9.98 -14.56 0.43
N GLY A 293 -8.78 -14.51 -0.14
CA GLY A 293 -7.60 -15.19 0.39
C GLY A 293 -7.26 -14.79 1.84
N MET A 294 -7.28 -13.49 2.12
CA MET A 294 -7.02 -12.96 3.46
C MET A 294 -8.14 -13.31 4.45
N LEU A 295 -9.41 -13.08 4.08
CA LEU A 295 -10.55 -13.31 4.97
C LEU A 295 -10.80 -14.79 5.30
N LYS A 296 -10.43 -15.71 4.39
CA LYS A 296 -10.50 -17.16 4.64
C LYS A 296 -9.23 -17.74 5.27
N GLY A 297 -8.18 -16.92 5.47
CA GLY A 297 -6.92 -17.36 6.07
C GLY A 297 -6.11 -18.32 5.20
N ILE A 298 -6.31 -18.27 3.88
CA ILE A 298 -5.66 -19.17 2.90
C ILE A 298 -4.46 -18.52 2.21
N LEU A 299 -3.99 -17.36 2.68
CA LEU A 299 -2.70 -16.76 2.31
C LEU A 299 -1.72 -16.72 3.52
N PRO A 300 -1.57 -17.82 4.28
CA PRO A 300 -0.90 -17.78 5.59
C PRO A 300 0.60 -17.50 5.52
N ASP A 301 1.27 -17.78 4.40
CA ASP A 301 2.72 -17.63 4.27
C ASP A 301 3.14 -16.40 3.47
N VAL A 302 2.17 -15.64 2.96
CA VAL A 302 2.46 -14.40 2.26
C VAL A 302 3.04 -13.37 3.23
N GLN A 303 4.18 -12.81 2.86
CA GLN A 303 4.92 -11.82 3.65
C GLN A 303 5.69 -10.85 2.77
N LEU A 304 5.88 -9.62 3.26
CA LEU A 304 6.77 -8.65 2.62
C LEU A 304 8.23 -9.13 2.70
N PRO A 305 9.09 -8.75 1.75
CA PRO A 305 10.45 -9.27 1.60
C PRO A 305 11.47 -8.62 2.56
N PHE A 306 11.11 -8.52 3.85
CA PHE A 306 11.95 -7.99 4.91
C PHE A 306 11.63 -8.64 6.27
N THR A 307 12.42 -8.33 7.30
CA THR A 307 12.28 -8.93 8.64
C THR A 307 10.91 -8.58 9.24
N ASN A 308 10.22 -9.54 9.85
CA ASN A 308 8.83 -9.38 10.35
C ASN A 308 7.79 -9.02 9.27
N GLY A 309 8.13 -9.11 7.97
CA GLY A 309 7.25 -8.76 6.86
C GLY A 309 5.92 -9.54 6.83
N LYS A 310 5.87 -10.73 7.46
CA LYS A 310 4.64 -11.52 7.62
C LYS A 310 3.68 -10.82 8.56
N GLU A 311 4.13 -10.39 9.74
CA GLU A 311 3.29 -9.71 10.71
C GLU A 311 2.80 -8.36 10.17
N VAL A 312 3.69 -7.60 9.54
CA VAL A 312 3.37 -6.31 8.91
C VAL A 312 2.30 -6.49 7.84
N LEU A 313 2.48 -7.43 6.91
CA LEU A 313 1.50 -7.68 5.85
C LEU A 313 0.16 -8.14 6.42
N GLN A 314 0.15 -9.15 7.29
CA GLN A 314 -1.09 -9.76 7.76
C GLN A 314 -1.96 -8.79 8.58
N LYS A 315 -1.33 -7.86 9.32
CA LYS A 315 -2.06 -6.84 10.09
C LYS A 315 -2.53 -5.65 9.25
N ASN A 316 -1.81 -5.31 8.18
CA ASN A 316 -2.00 -4.06 7.43
C ASN A 316 -2.34 -4.30 5.95
N TRP A 317 -2.79 -5.51 5.57
CA TRP A 317 -2.95 -5.90 4.18
C TRP A 317 -3.88 -4.99 3.38
N ASP A 318 -4.94 -4.47 4.01
CA ASP A 318 -5.91 -3.57 3.37
C ASP A 318 -5.25 -2.23 3.00
N PHE A 319 -4.56 -1.62 3.97
CA PHE A 319 -3.79 -0.40 3.74
C PHE A 319 -2.70 -0.60 2.68
N ILE A 320 -1.93 -1.69 2.77
CA ILE A 320 -0.88 -1.99 1.79
C ILE A 320 -1.48 -2.14 0.39
N ALA A 321 -2.60 -2.86 0.26
CA ALA A 321 -3.26 -3.03 -1.03
C ALA A 321 -3.76 -1.69 -1.59
N ARG A 322 -4.41 -0.84 -0.78
CA ARG A 322 -4.83 0.51 -1.20
C ARG A 322 -3.65 1.34 -1.69
N TYR A 323 -2.58 1.35 -0.90
CA TYR A 323 -1.40 2.16 -1.15
C TYR A 323 -0.69 1.76 -2.45
N TYR A 324 -0.52 0.46 -2.70
CA TYR A 324 0.27 -0.01 -3.85
C TYR A 324 -0.54 -0.36 -5.09
N LEU A 325 -1.80 -0.79 -4.94
CA LEU A 325 -2.64 -1.15 -6.07
C LEU A 325 -3.36 0.06 -6.66
N CYS A 326 -3.55 1.15 -5.91
CA CYS A 326 -4.19 2.38 -6.38
C CYS A 326 -5.53 2.07 -7.09
N GLU A 327 -5.68 2.42 -8.37
CA GLU A 327 -6.90 2.13 -9.16
C GLU A 327 -7.23 0.64 -9.32
N TYR A 328 -6.28 -0.26 -9.06
CA TYR A 328 -6.49 -1.71 -9.07
C TYR A 328 -7.02 -2.25 -7.73
N TYR A 329 -7.04 -1.44 -6.67
CA TYR A 329 -7.77 -1.74 -5.45
C TYR A 329 -9.28 -1.59 -5.73
N GLU A 330 -10.07 -2.63 -5.47
CA GLU A 330 -11.52 -2.66 -5.82
C GLU A 330 -11.82 -2.39 -7.32
N GLY A 331 -10.81 -2.47 -8.20
CA GLY A 331 -10.98 -2.35 -9.65
C GLY A 331 -11.82 -3.49 -10.22
N GLU A 332 -12.53 -3.20 -11.32
CA GLU A 332 -13.38 -4.17 -12.04
C GLU A 332 -12.60 -5.33 -12.68
#